data_AF-A0A972KDV5-F1
#
_entry.id   AF-A0A972KDV5-F1
#
_cell.length_a   1.000
_cell.length_b   1.000
_cell.length_c   1.000
_cell.angle_alpha   90.00
_cell.angle_beta   90.00
_cell.angle_gamma   90.00
#
_symmetry.space_group_name_H-M   'P 1'
#
loop_
_entity.id
_entity.type
_entity.pdbx_description
1 polymer ?
#
loop_
_entity_poly.entity_id
_entity_poly.type
_entity_poly.pdbx_seq_one_letter_code
_entity_poly.pdbx_strand_id
1 'polypeptide(L)'
;MTDLTNYPPSSQWHDWTELDAKAWPGKVERNYALVPTTCFNCEAACGLLAYIDKETGEIAKFEGNPEHPASRGRNCAKGPATLNQVNDPERILYPLRRVGPRGGGHWERISWDDALDEIGERLRTAFEEDRHNEVVYHVGRPGEDGYTERVLQAWGVDGHNSHTNICSSNARIGYQSWMGHDRPSADYANAEVIFLISSHLESGHYFNPHAQRIIEAQSKGATIIAVDPRLSNTGSKADFWLPTWPGTEPFMLLAIARLLIENGTWQKDFVERWTNWETYLRQTRPDLPVEFDSMEQALLDEYAEYTPEAAEEIAGIDAETIREIADIIGRHPGKLASHTWRSASAGNLGGWQVARCLFFLNVLTASVATEGG
;
A
#
# COMPACT_ATOMS: atom_id res chain seq x y z
N MET A 1 -2.39 4.73 43.44
CA MET A 1 -1.67 5.09 42.20
C MET A 1 -2.68 4.91 41.10
N THR A 2 -3.09 5.99 40.43
CA THR A 2 -3.79 5.88 39.15
C THR A 2 -2.90 5.07 38.22
N ASP A 3 -3.46 4.07 37.55
CA ASP A 3 -2.74 3.30 36.54
C ASP A 3 -2.06 4.27 35.57
N LEU A 4 -0.78 4.02 35.27
CA LEU A 4 -0.07 4.80 34.26
C LEU A 4 -0.74 4.51 32.90
N THR A 5 -1.54 5.46 32.42
CA THR A 5 -2.17 5.37 31.10
C THR A 5 -1.30 6.08 30.08
N ASN A 6 -0.99 5.42 28.96
CA ASN A 6 -0.22 6.02 27.87
C ASN A 6 -0.98 7.12 27.10
N TYR A 7 -2.31 7.19 27.28
CA TYR A 7 -3.18 8.12 26.57
C TYR A 7 -4.30 8.63 27.48
N PRO A 8 -4.83 9.85 27.23
CA PRO A 8 -6.03 10.35 27.89
C PRO A 8 -7.25 9.47 27.60
N PRO A 9 -8.09 9.13 28.60
CA PRO A 9 -9.30 8.35 28.37
C PRO A 9 -10.27 9.11 27.45
N SER A 10 -10.85 8.41 26.48
CA SER A 10 -11.72 9.01 25.45
C SER A 10 -12.94 9.75 26.03
N SER A 11 -13.44 9.32 27.18
CA SER A 11 -14.51 9.99 27.92
C SER A 11 -14.15 11.39 28.43
N GLN A 12 -12.86 11.75 28.47
CA GLN A 12 -12.36 13.06 28.94
C GLN A 12 -11.83 13.93 27.80
N TRP A 13 -11.91 13.49 26.54
CA TRP A 13 -11.33 14.25 25.42
C TRP A 13 -11.95 15.65 25.22
N HIS A 14 -13.18 15.91 25.67
CA HIS A 14 -13.77 17.25 25.59
C HIS A 14 -13.18 18.27 26.59
N ASP A 15 -12.49 17.79 27.63
CA ASP A 15 -11.95 18.62 28.71
C ASP A 15 -10.78 17.90 29.39
N TRP A 16 -9.61 17.94 28.75
CA TRP A 16 -8.40 17.29 29.22
C TRP A 16 -7.40 18.31 29.76
N THR A 17 -6.89 18.08 30.98
CA THR A 17 -5.86 18.95 31.57
C THR A 17 -4.54 18.19 31.68
N GLU A 18 -3.46 18.80 31.19
CA GLU A 18 -2.10 18.28 31.34
C GLU A 18 -1.09 19.40 31.64
N LEU A 19 0.10 19.02 32.08
CA LEU A 19 1.19 19.98 32.34
C LEU A 19 1.92 20.34 31.06
N ASP A 20 2.18 21.63 30.86
CA ASP A 20 2.98 22.14 29.76
C ASP A 20 4.45 21.73 29.91
N ALA A 21 4.88 20.78 29.07
CA ALA A 21 6.26 20.29 29.07
C ALA A 21 7.30 21.38 28.75
N LYS A 22 6.92 22.46 28.04
CA LYS A 22 7.81 23.58 27.72
C LYS A 22 8.00 24.54 28.89
N ALA A 23 7.10 24.51 29.88
CA ALA A 23 7.18 25.35 31.06
C ALA A 23 8.17 24.84 32.12
N TRP A 24 8.85 23.71 31.88
CA TRP A 24 9.79 23.11 32.83
C TRP A 24 10.88 24.11 33.27
N PRO A 25 11.17 24.24 34.59
CA PRO A 25 10.69 23.40 35.70
C PRO A 25 9.35 23.83 36.33
N GLY A 26 8.71 24.88 35.82
CA GLY A 26 7.38 25.30 36.26
C GLY A 26 6.30 24.25 35.95
N LYS A 27 5.31 24.15 36.83
CA LYS A 27 4.11 23.32 36.62
C LYS A 27 2.98 24.23 36.16
N VAL A 28 2.86 24.41 34.85
CA VAL A 28 1.78 25.18 34.23
C VAL A 28 0.77 24.18 33.67
N GLU A 29 -0.48 24.25 34.14
CA GLU A 29 -1.57 23.45 33.60
C GLU A 29 -2.09 24.09 32.32
N ARG A 30 -2.45 23.24 31.35
CA ARG A 30 -3.12 23.61 30.10
C ARG A 30 -4.35 22.76 29.93
N ASN A 31 -5.43 23.37 29.42
CA ASN A 31 -6.69 22.69 29.17
C ASN A 31 -6.95 22.58 27.67
N TYR A 32 -7.21 21.35 27.23
CA TYR A 32 -7.37 20.98 25.83
C TYR A 32 -8.71 20.29 25.55
N ALA A 33 -9.24 20.54 24.35
CA ALA A 33 -10.17 19.64 23.69
C ALA A 33 -9.39 18.75 22.71
N LEU A 34 -9.48 17.43 22.87
CA LEU A 34 -8.85 16.42 22.03
C LEU A 34 -9.82 16.01 20.93
N VAL A 35 -9.49 16.33 19.69
CA VAL A 35 -10.35 16.06 18.53
C VAL A 35 -9.71 14.96 17.67
N PRO A 36 -10.37 13.81 17.47
CA PRO A 36 -9.94 12.80 16.53
C PRO A 36 -9.86 13.34 15.11
N THR A 37 -8.75 13.04 14.44
CA THR A 37 -8.53 13.36 13.03
C THR A 37 -7.67 12.28 12.37
N THR A 38 -7.43 12.42 11.07
CA THR A 38 -6.71 11.42 10.27
C THR A 38 -5.50 12.07 9.63
N CYS A 39 -4.33 11.44 9.76
CA CYS A 39 -3.12 11.88 9.07
C CYS A 39 -3.25 11.62 7.57
N PHE A 40 -3.17 12.68 6.76
CA PHE A 40 -3.23 12.59 5.30
C PHE A 40 -1.85 12.73 4.62
N ASN A 41 -0.75 12.62 5.37
CA ASN A 41 0.60 12.63 4.80
C ASN A 41 0.93 11.35 4.01
N CYS A 42 0.15 10.28 4.19
CA CYS A 42 0.28 9.04 3.45
C CYS A 42 -1.05 8.26 3.40
N GLU A 43 -1.10 7.21 2.57
CA GLU A 43 -2.25 6.31 2.42
C GLU A 43 -2.56 5.46 3.65
N ALA A 44 -1.69 5.43 4.66
CA ALA A 44 -1.94 4.65 5.87
C ALA A 44 -3.09 5.21 6.70
N ALA A 45 -3.49 6.47 6.46
CA ALA A 45 -4.59 7.16 7.14
C ALA A 45 -4.55 6.95 8.67
N CYS A 46 -3.35 7.04 9.27
CA CYS A 46 -3.20 6.76 10.70
C CYS A 46 -3.96 7.81 11.52
N GLY A 47 -4.69 7.35 12.54
CA GLY A 47 -5.43 8.24 13.43
C GLY A 47 -4.52 9.15 14.25
N LEU A 48 -4.93 10.40 14.38
CA LEU A 48 -4.31 11.43 15.21
C LEU A 48 -5.35 12.00 16.19
N LEU A 49 -4.86 12.55 17.29
CA LEU A 49 -5.61 13.40 18.20
C LEU A 49 -5.02 14.81 18.14
N ALA A 50 -5.83 15.78 17.73
CA ALA A 50 -5.50 17.19 17.78
C ALA A 50 -5.78 17.73 19.18
N TYR A 51 -4.78 18.26 19.86
CA TYR A 51 -4.95 18.94 21.15
C TYR A 51 -5.21 20.41 20.90
N ILE A 52 -6.47 20.83 21.01
CA ILE A 52 -6.91 22.20 20.80
C ILE A 52 -6.93 22.90 22.15
N ASP A 53 -6.11 23.93 22.33
CA ASP A 53 -6.10 24.75 23.54
C ASP A 53 -7.44 25.49 23.66
N LYS A 54 -8.14 25.33 24.78
CA LYS A 54 -9.49 25.92 24.96
C LYS A 54 -9.45 27.41 25.24
N GLU A 55 -8.31 27.97 25.64
CA GLU A 55 -8.16 29.41 25.85
C GLU A 55 -7.86 30.12 24.52
N THR A 56 -6.97 29.56 23.70
CA THR A 56 -6.54 30.21 22.43
C THR A 56 -7.31 29.73 21.19
N GLY A 57 -7.90 28.54 21.24
CA GLY A 57 -8.50 27.87 20.09
C GLY A 57 -7.49 27.29 19.09
N GLU A 58 -6.19 27.35 19.40
CA GLU A 58 -5.12 26.88 18.52
C GLU A 58 -4.80 25.40 18.75
N ILE A 59 -4.29 24.74 17.70
CA ILE A 59 -3.78 23.37 17.81
C ILE A 59 -2.40 23.42 18.48
N ALA A 60 -2.29 22.91 19.70
CA ALA A 60 -1.03 22.90 20.45
C ALA A 60 -0.10 21.76 20.03
N LYS A 61 -0.65 20.57 19.75
CA LYS A 61 0.09 19.38 19.31
C LYS A 61 -0.83 18.35 18.63
N PHE A 62 -0.20 17.40 17.94
CA PHE A 62 -0.84 16.16 17.48
C PHE A 62 -0.18 14.95 18.13
N GLU A 63 -0.99 14.02 18.61
CA GLU A 63 -0.53 12.70 19.07
C GLU A 63 -1.29 11.59 18.35
N GLY A 64 -0.92 10.33 18.59
CA GLY A 64 -1.62 9.20 18.00
C GLY A 64 -2.95 8.94 18.66
N ASN A 65 -3.96 8.61 17.86
CA ASN A 65 -5.28 8.21 18.38
C ASN A 65 -5.27 6.72 18.79
N PRO A 66 -5.36 6.39 20.09
CA PRO A 66 -5.36 5.00 20.57
C PRO A 66 -6.59 4.20 20.12
N GLU A 67 -7.73 4.88 19.90
CA GLU A 67 -8.98 4.26 19.46
C GLU A 67 -9.01 3.99 17.94
N HIS A 68 -8.00 4.43 17.19
CA HIS A 68 -7.96 4.20 15.74
C HIS A 68 -7.67 2.71 15.44
N PRO A 69 -8.54 2.00 14.70
CA PRO A 69 -8.48 0.53 14.58
C PRO A 69 -7.21 0.01 13.88
N ALA A 70 -6.69 0.78 12.93
CA ALA A 70 -5.49 0.42 12.19
C ALA A 70 -4.21 0.73 12.98
N SER A 71 -3.95 2.02 13.26
CA SER A 71 -2.71 2.51 13.86
C SER A 71 -2.60 2.37 15.38
N ARG A 72 -3.72 2.24 16.12
CA ARG A 72 -3.74 2.02 17.59
C ARG A 72 -2.83 2.99 18.36
N GLY A 73 -2.86 4.27 18.01
CA GLY A 73 -2.04 5.32 18.62
C GLY A 73 -0.56 5.35 18.22
N ARG A 74 -0.10 4.43 17.35
CA ARG A 74 1.27 4.41 16.84
C ARG A 74 1.34 5.16 15.52
N ASN A 75 2.15 6.22 15.45
CA ASN A 75 2.32 7.05 14.26
C ASN A 75 3.81 7.19 13.92
N CYS A 76 4.11 7.46 12.65
CA CYS A 76 5.47 7.83 12.24
C CYS A 76 5.76 9.29 12.60
N ALA A 77 7.04 9.69 12.48
CA ALA A 77 7.47 11.07 12.79
C ALA A 77 6.73 12.16 12.01
N LYS A 78 6.19 11.84 10.82
CA LYS A 78 5.42 12.78 10.00
C LYS A 78 4.05 13.11 10.57
N GLY A 79 3.46 12.23 11.40
CA GLY A 79 2.11 12.43 11.96
C GLY A 79 2.07 13.62 12.91
N PRO A 80 2.84 13.60 14.02
CA PRO A 80 2.93 14.74 14.95
C PRO A 80 3.44 16.02 14.28
N ALA A 81 4.33 15.90 13.28
CA ALA A 81 4.89 17.02 12.55
C ALA A 81 3.90 17.76 11.63
N THR A 82 2.67 17.25 11.44
CA THR A 82 1.62 17.92 10.64
C THR A 82 1.27 19.30 11.19
N LEU A 83 1.53 19.59 12.48
CA LEU A 83 1.39 20.94 13.02
C LEU A 83 2.19 21.99 12.24
N ASN A 84 3.37 21.62 11.73
CA ASN A 84 4.20 22.52 10.94
C ASN A 84 3.54 22.91 9.61
N GLN A 85 2.67 22.05 9.06
CA GLN A 85 1.93 22.36 7.81
C GLN A 85 0.80 23.36 8.06
N VAL A 86 0.18 23.34 9.24
CA VAL A 86 -0.87 24.30 9.61
C VAL A 86 -0.28 25.70 9.70
N ASN A 87 0.92 25.81 10.27
CA ASN A 87 1.61 27.07 10.55
C ASN A 87 2.76 27.34 9.57
N ASP A 88 2.75 26.70 8.39
CA ASP A 88 3.83 26.83 7.42
C ASP A 88 3.89 28.27 6.88
N PRO A 89 5.07 28.95 6.92
CA PRO A 89 5.19 30.32 6.41
C PRO A 89 4.96 30.43 4.89
N GLU A 90 5.08 29.33 4.14
CA GLU A 90 4.81 29.26 2.71
C GLU A 90 3.40 28.75 2.39
N ARG A 91 2.53 28.59 3.40
CA ARG A 91 1.14 28.13 3.19
C ARG A 91 0.38 29.07 2.25
N ILE A 92 -0.27 28.49 1.24
CA ILE A 92 -1.14 29.23 0.33
C ILE A 92 -2.46 29.55 1.05
N LEU A 93 -2.65 30.81 1.42
CA LEU A 93 -3.82 31.28 2.20
C LEU A 93 -4.95 31.84 1.33
N TYR A 94 -4.65 32.25 0.10
CA TYR A 94 -5.59 32.94 -0.80
C TYR A 94 -5.40 32.47 -2.25
N PRO A 95 -6.41 32.63 -3.12
CA PRO A 95 -6.23 32.49 -4.56
C PRO A 95 -5.17 33.47 -5.09
N LEU A 96 -4.29 32.97 -5.97
CA LEU A 96 -3.18 33.72 -6.53
C LEU A 96 -3.20 33.63 -8.07
N ARG A 97 -3.01 34.77 -8.73
CA ARG A 97 -2.85 34.88 -10.19
C ARG A 97 -1.41 35.18 -10.54
N ARG A 98 -0.88 34.46 -11.53
CA ARG A 98 0.50 34.65 -11.98
C ARG A 98 0.60 35.93 -12.83
N VAL A 99 1.50 36.84 -12.46
CA VAL A 99 1.73 38.12 -13.18
C VAL A 99 3.08 38.20 -13.91
N GLY A 100 3.97 37.22 -13.71
CA GLY A 100 5.27 37.12 -14.40
C GLY A 100 5.41 35.83 -15.22
N PRO A 101 6.60 35.53 -15.78
CA PRO A 101 6.85 34.26 -16.47
C PRO A 101 6.61 33.05 -15.54
N ARG A 102 6.20 31.91 -16.12
CA ARG A 102 6.05 30.65 -15.37
C ARG A 102 7.37 30.28 -14.70
N GLY A 103 7.33 29.88 -13.43
CA GLY A 103 8.51 29.61 -12.60
C GLY A 103 9.17 30.84 -11.97
N GLY A 104 8.73 32.07 -12.29
CA GLY A 104 9.30 33.31 -11.75
C GLY A 104 8.82 33.71 -10.36
N GLY A 105 7.86 32.99 -9.76
CA GLY A 105 7.37 33.26 -8.40
C GLY A 105 6.60 34.58 -8.23
N HIS A 106 6.21 35.25 -9.33
CA HIS A 106 5.48 36.52 -9.29
C HIS A 106 3.97 36.29 -9.31
N TRP A 107 3.32 36.60 -8.18
CA TRP A 107 1.90 36.38 -7.95
C TRP A 107 1.23 37.64 -7.43
N GLU A 108 -0.02 37.83 -7.80
CA GLU A 108 -0.94 38.77 -7.16
C GLU A 108 -2.11 38.02 -6.53
N ARG A 109 -2.63 38.54 -5.42
CA ARG A 109 -3.82 37.99 -4.78
C ARG A 109 -5.07 38.40 -5.55
N ILE A 110 -5.96 37.45 -5.79
CA ILE A 110 -7.29 37.68 -6.39
C ILE A 110 -8.40 37.14 -5.49
N SER A 111 -9.65 37.47 -5.80
CA SER A 111 -10.80 36.89 -5.10
C SER A 111 -11.05 35.44 -5.56
N TRP A 112 -11.87 34.71 -4.80
CA TRP A 112 -12.34 33.39 -5.24
C TRP A 112 -13.20 33.48 -6.50
N ASP A 113 -14.06 34.50 -6.60
CA ASP A 113 -14.92 34.72 -7.76
C ASP A 113 -14.07 34.95 -9.02
N ASP A 114 -13.07 35.85 -8.96
CA ASP A 114 -12.16 36.09 -10.08
C ASP A 114 -11.41 34.81 -10.52
N ALA A 115 -10.96 34.01 -9.55
CA ALA A 115 -10.21 32.79 -9.83
C ALA A 115 -11.08 31.73 -10.53
N LEU A 116 -12.32 31.56 -10.04
CA LEU A 116 -13.27 30.61 -10.58
C LEU A 116 -13.80 31.04 -11.95
N ASP A 117 -14.10 32.33 -12.14
CA ASP A 117 -14.54 32.89 -13.41
C ASP A 117 -13.46 32.74 -14.48
N GLU A 118 -12.21 33.11 -14.20
CA GLU A 118 -11.12 32.98 -15.18
C GLU A 118 -10.86 31.52 -15.60
N ILE A 119 -10.94 30.57 -14.66
CA ILE A 119 -10.79 29.14 -14.97
C ILE A 119 -12.02 28.65 -15.75
N GLY A 120 -13.21 29.02 -15.31
CA GLY A 120 -14.49 28.63 -15.91
C GLY A 120 -14.64 29.13 -17.34
N GLU A 121 -14.25 30.38 -17.63
CA GLU A 121 -14.27 30.94 -18.98
C GLU A 121 -13.39 30.13 -19.94
N ARG A 122 -12.18 29.75 -19.53
CA ARG A 122 -11.29 28.92 -20.38
C ARG A 122 -11.85 27.53 -20.63
N LEU A 123 -12.41 26.90 -19.61
CA LEU A 123 -13.07 25.60 -19.75
C LEU A 123 -14.27 25.69 -20.70
N ARG A 124 -15.10 26.73 -20.53
CA ARG A 124 -16.24 27.00 -21.41
C ARG A 124 -15.82 27.20 -22.85
N THR A 125 -14.77 27.98 -23.13
CA THR A 125 -14.24 28.13 -24.50
C THR A 125 -13.82 26.79 -25.09
N ALA A 126 -13.14 25.94 -24.31
CA ALA A 126 -12.77 24.60 -24.78
C ALA A 126 -14.01 23.76 -25.15
N PHE A 127 -15.09 23.83 -24.35
CA PHE A 127 -16.34 23.10 -24.63
C PHE A 127 -17.11 23.68 -25.83
N GLU A 128 -17.19 25.00 -25.97
CA GLU A 128 -17.85 25.66 -27.12
C GLU A 128 -17.14 25.35 -28.45
N GLU A 129 -15.82 25.10 -28.41
CA GLU A 129 -14.99 24.73 -29.56
C GLU A 129 -14.81 23.20 -29.73
N ASP A 130 -15.52 22.38 -28.95
CA ASP A 130 -15.46 20.91 -28.96
C ASP A 130 -14.05 20.32 -28.68
N ARG A 131 -13.24 21.01 -27.87
CA ARG A 131 -11.88 20.61 -27.46
C ARG A 131 -11.85 19.84 -26.14
N HIS A 132 -12.74 18.86 -25.98
CA HIS A 132 -12.90 18.10 -24.73
C HIS A 132 -11.64 17.32 -24.31
N ASN A 133 -10.75 16.99 -25.24
CA ASN A 133 -9.47 16.31 -25.01
C ASN A 133 -8.32 17.24 -24.59
N GLU A 134 -8.55 18.56 -24.49
CA GLU A 134 -7.55 19.54 -24.06
C GLU A 134 -7.71 19.95 -22.58
N VAL A 135 -8.70 19.38 -21.88
CA VAL A 135 -8.91 19.57 -20.45
C VAL A 135 -8.35 18.36 -19.69
N VAL A 136 -7.37 18.60 -18.84
CA VAL A 136 -6.72 17.55 -18.03
C VAL A 136 -6.70 17.98 -16.57
N TYR A 137 -7.11 17.08 -15.70
CA TYR A 137 -6.94 17.16 -14.26
C TYR A 137 -5.79 16.25 -13.83
N HIS A 138 -4.73 16.86 -13.29
CA HIS A 138 -3.64 16.12 -12.68
C HIS A 138 -3.62 16.34 -11.17
N VAL A 139 -3.62 15.25 -10.42
CA VAL A 139 -3.50 15.26 -8.96
C VAL A 139 -2.39 14.35 -8.50
N GLY A 140 -1.84 14.63 -7.32
CA GLY A 140 -0.98 13.70 -6.61
C GLY A 140 -1.74 12.42 -6.23
N ARG A 141 -1.98 12.21 -4.94
CA ARG A 141 -2.89 11.16 -4.49
C ARG A 141 -4.26 11.80 -4.16
N PRO A 142 -5.37 11.33 -4.79
CA PRO A 142 -6.69 11.80 -4.43
C PRO A 142 -6.95 11.58 -2.93
N GLY A 143 -7.43 12.61 -2.24
CA GLY A 143 -7.85 12.55 -0.83
C GLY A 143 -9.36 12.56 -0.64
N GLU A 144 -10.07 12.31 -1.73
CA GLU A 144 -11.51 12.39 -1.85
C GLU A 144 -12.01 11.16 -2.61
N ASP A 145 -13.27 10.79 -2.38
CA ASP A 145 -13.86 9.51 -2.83
C ASP A 145 -14.54 9.61 -4.21
N GLY A 146 -13.82 10.10 -5.24
CA GLY A 146 -14.24 10.05 -6.64
C GLY A 146 -15.11 11.21 -7.13
N TYR A 147 -15.25 12.28 -6.35
CA TYR A 147 -16.02 13.47 -6.69
C TYR A 147 -15.44 14.20 -7.91
N THR A 148 -14.12 14.35 -7.99
CA THR A 148 -13.47 15.06 -9.10
C THR A 148 -13.65 14.29 -10.41
N GLU A 149 -13.53 12.98 -10.38
CA GLU A 149 -13.74 12.09 -11.52
C GLU A 149 -15.18 12.19 -12.03
N ARG A 150 -16.17 12.27 -11.13
CA ARG A 150 -17.58 12.51 -11.51
C ARG A 150 -17.77 13.87 -12.19
N VAL A 151 -17.08 14.91 -11.74
CA VAL A 151 -17.13 16.24 -12.38
C VAL A 151 -16.59 16.17 -13.81
N LEU A 152 -15.44 15.54 -14.01
CA LEU A 152 -14.85 15.38 -15.35
C LEU A 152 -15.77 14.57 -16.28
N GLN A 153 -16.34 13.47 -15.78
CA GLN A 153 -17.30 12.66 -16.54
C GLN A 153 -18.56 13.44 -16.91
N ALA A 154 -19.08 14.28 -16.02
CA ALA A 154 -20.24 15.14 -16.29
C ALA A 154 -19.95 16.19 -17.39
N TRP A 155 -18.68 16.58 -17.56
CA TRP A 155 -18.23 17.43 -18.67
C TRP A 155 -17.91 16.67 -19.96
N GLY A 156 -18.05 15.34 -19.98
CA GLY A 156 -17.64 14.53 -21.13
C GLY A 156 -16.12 14.51 -21.34
N VAL A 157 -15.34 14.78 -20.29
CA VAL A 157 -13.87 14.86 -20.33
C VAL A 157 -13.25 13.57 -19.80
N ASP A 158 -12.45 12.90 -20.64
CA ASP A 158 -11.60 11.77 -20.26
C ASP A 158 -10.16 12.27 -20.02
N GLY A 159 -9.99 13.04 -18.95
CA GLY A 159 -8.77 13.83 -18.69
C GLY A 159 -8.17 13.64 -17.31
N HIS A 160 -8.41 12.50 -16.65
CA HIS A 160 -7.88 12.25 -15.30
C HIS A 160 -6.49 11.61 -15.35
N ASN A 161 -5.53 12.21 -14.65
CA ASN A 161 -4.22 11.62 -14.40
C ASN A 161 -3.84 11.77 -12.93
N SER A 162 -3.40 10.69 -12.28
CA SER A 162 -2.94 10.75 -10.89
C SER A 162 -1.52 10.22 -10.73
N HIS A 163 -0.87 10.56 -9.62
CA HIS A 163 0.41 9.95 -9.23
C HIS A 163 0.32 8.41 -9.17
N THR A 164 -0.88 7.85 -8.95
CA THR A 164 -1.13 6.40 -8.94
C THR A 164 -0.67 5.72 -10.23
N ASN A 165 -0.92 6.37 -11.38
CA ASN A 165 -0.59 5.87 -12.72
C ASN A 165 0.89 5.54 -12.86
N ILE A 166 1.75 6.31 -12.19
CA ILE A 166 3.20 6.15 -12.23
C ILE A 166 3.66 5.16 -11.16
N CYS A 167 3.20 5.34 -9.91
CA CYS A 167 3.86 4.70 -8.77
C CYS A 167 3.26 3.34 -8.39
N SER A 168 2.02 3.03 -8.79
CA SER A 168 1.30 1.87 -8.24
C SER A 168 0.46 1.09 -9.23
N SER A 169 0.09 1.65 -10.38
CA SER A 169 -0.82 0.97 -11.32
C SER A 169 -0.28 -0.38 -11.78
N ASN A 170 1.03 -0.55 -11.93
CA ASN A 170 1.64 -1.85 -12.29
C ASN A 170 1.31 -2.95 -11.26
N ALA A 171 1.55 -2.73 -9.96
CA ALA A 171 1.19 -3.75 -8.96
C ALA A 171 -0.34 -3.97 -8.91
N ARG A 172 -1.11 -2.89 -9.03
CA ARG A 172 -2.59 -2.93 -8.95
C ARG A 172 -3.21 -3.72 -10.08
N ILE A 173 -2.78 -3.53 -11.33
CA ILE A 173 -3.32 -4.30 -12.46
C ILE A 173 -3.01 -5.79 -12.30
N GLY A 174 -1.87 -6.14 -11.70
CA GLY A 174 -1.53 -7.52 -11.40
C GLY A 174 -2.51 -8.15 -10.40
N TYR A 175 -2.80 -7.48 -9.29
CA TYR A 175 -3.82 -7.95 -8.34
C TYR A 175 -5.25 -7.94 -8.93
N GLN A 176 -5.61 -6.87 -9.65
CA GLN A 176 -6.93 -6.73 -10.25
C GLN A 176 -7.20 -7.83 -11.29
N SER A 177 -6.18 -8.29 -12.01
CA SER A 177 -6.32 -9.41 -12.96
C SER A 177 -6.68 -10.76 -12.29
N TRP A 178 -6.38 -10.91 -10.99
CA TRP A 178 -6.73 -12.10 -10.21
C TRP A 178 -8.08 -11.98 -9.51
N MET A 179 -8.30 -10.88 -8.80
CA MET A 179 -9.41 -10.76 -7.84
C MET A 179 -10.36 -9.59 -8.11
N GLY A 180 -10.14 -8.81 -9.17
CA GLY A 180 -10.98 -7.65 -9.52
C GLY A 180 -10.81 -6.42 -8.61
N HIS A 181 -9.90 -6.47 -7.63
CA HIS A 181 -9.63 -5.39 -6.67
C HIS A 181 -8.19 -4.88 -6.77
N ASP A 182 -7.92 -3.67 -6.28
CA ASP A 182 -6.64 -2.98 -6.52
C ASP A 182 -5.46 -3.53 -5.69
N ARG A 183 -5.67 -3.95 -4.44
CA ARG A 183 -4.67 -4.59 -3.57
C ARG A 183 -5.32 -5.52 -2.55
N PRO A 184 -4.65 -6.61 -2.15
CA PRO A 184 -5.12 -7.43 -1.04
C PRO A 184 -4.84 -6.74 0.30
N SER A 185 -5.69 -7.02 1.29
CA SER A 185 -5.50 -6.62 2.69
C SER A 185 -5.23 -7.87 3.52
N ALA A 186 -3.98 -8.34 3.51
CA ALA A 186 -3.59 -9.60 4.12
C ALA A 186 -3.75 -9.57 5.65
N ASP A 187 -4.15 -10.70 6.24
CA ASP A 187 -4.33 -10.84 7.69
C ASP A 187 -3.02 -11.19 8.40
N TYR A 188 -2.06 -10.26 8.35
CA TYR A 188 -0.70 -10.49 8.83
C TYR A 188 -0.61 -11.00 10.27
N ALA A 189 -1.54 -10.62 11.17
CA ALA A 189 -1.43 -10.97 12.58
C ALA A 189 -1.70 -12.46 12.88
N ASN A 190 -2.33 -13.17 11.93
CA ASN A 190 -2.67 -14.59 12.01
C ASN A 190 -1.97 -15.44 10.95
N ALA A 191 -1.06 -14.84 10.18
CA ALA A 191 -0.23 -15.52 9.20
C ALA A 191 0.85 -16.37 9.87
N GLU A 192 1.23 -17.47 9.22
CA GLU A 192 2.35 -18.32 9.64
C GLU A 192 3.56 -18.14 8.70
N VAL A 193 3.32 -17.66 7.47
CA VAL A 193 4.36 -17.24 6.52
C VAL A 193 3.98 -15.87 5.96
N ILE A 194 4.94 -14.94 5.96
CA ILE A 194 4.76 -13.57 5.45
C ILE A 194 5.78 -13.29 4.36
N PHE A 195 5.32 -13.07 3.13
CA PHE A 195 6.17 -12.83 1.96
C PHE A 195 6.08 -11.37 1.50
N LEU A 196 7.17 -10.62 1.68
CA LEU A 196 7.23 -9.18 1.48
C LEU A 196 8.19 -8.82 0.35
N ILE A 197 7.69 -8.25 -0.75
CA ILE A 197 8.52 -7.72 -1.84
C ILE A 197 8.54 -6.20 -1.78
N SER A 198 9.72 -5.59 -1.73
CA SER A 198 9.88 -4.12 -1.65
C SER A 198 9.11 -3.47 -0.47
N SER A 199 8.70 -4.24 0.53
CA SER A 199 7.73 -3.83 1.56
C SER A 199 8.45 -3.54 2.87
N HIS A 200 8.84 -2.28 3.07
CA HIS A 200 9.63 -1.85 4.23
C HIS A 200 8.74 -1.42 5.40
N LEU A 201 8.77 -2.14 6.51
CA LEU A 201 7.99 -1.83 7.71
C LEU A 201 8.43 -0.50 8.36
N GLU A 202 9.72 -0.18 8.30
CA GLU A 202 10.30 0.97 8.99
C GLU A 202 10.11 2.30 8.25
N SER A 203 10.00 2.23 6.92
CA SER A 203 10.11 3.39 6.03
C SER A 203 9.06 3.41 4.93
N GLY A 204 8.41 2.28 4.68
CA GLY A 204 7.37 2.11 3.69
C GLY A 204 6.16 2.98 4.02
N HIS A 205 5.86 3.87 3.09
CA HIS A 205 4.55 4.50 2.99
C HIS A 205 3.48 3.39 3.03
N TYR A 206 2.39 3.54 3.81
CA TYR A 206 1.32 2.54 4.04
C TYR A 206 1.56 1.50 5.16
N PHE A 207 2.79 1.23 5.58
CA PHE A 207 3.07 0.05 6.41
C PHE A 207 2.88 0.21 7.92
N ASN A 208 2.77 1.42 8.46
CA ASN A 208 2.76 1.60 9.92
C ASN A 208 1.66 0.77 10.66
N PRO A 209 0.41 0.67 10.18
CA PRO A 209 -0.57 -0.26 10.76
C PRO A 209 -0.25 -1.74 10.56
N HIS A 210 0.38 -2.11 9.43
CA HIS A 210 0.74 -3.48 9.10
C HIS A 210 1.97 -3.96 9.86
N ALA A 211 2.95 -3.09 10.10
CA ALA A 211 4.17 -3.41 10.84
C ALA A 211 3.85 -3.95 12.24
N GLN A 212 2.84 -3.40 12.91
CA GLN A 212 2.37 -3.91 14.20
C GLN A 212 1.90 -5.36 14.10
N ARG A 213 1.09 -5.66 13.08
CA ARG A 213 0.50 -6.99 12.84
C ARG A 213 1.56 -8.01 12.41
N ILE A 214 2.51 -7.61 11.58
CA ILE A 214 3.62 -8.44 11.14
C ILE A 214 4.52 -8.80 12.34
N ILE A 215 4.82 -7.83 13.21
CA ILE A 215 5.60 -8.10 14.44
C ILE A 215 4.82 -8.95 15.44
N GLU A 216 3.49 -8.78 15.54
CA GLU A 216 2.61 -9.66 16.33
C GLU A 216 2.70 -11.12 15.85
N ALA A 217 2.67 -11.37 14.54
CA ALA A 217 2.84 -12.71 13.98
C ALA A 217 4.27 -13.24 14.10
N GLN A 218 5.29 -12.42 13.89
CA GLN A 218 6.68 -12.79 14.13
C GLN A 218 6.90 -13.26 15.57
N SER A 219 6.30 -12.55 16.54
CA SER A 219 6.37 -12.91 17.96
C SER A 219 5.65 -14.23 18.30
N LYS A 220 4.73 -14.68 17.43
CA LYS A 220 4.07 -15.99 17.51
C LYS A 220 4.82 -17.09 16.74
N GLY A 221 5.91 -16.76 16.03
CA GLY A 221 6.73 -17.71 15.28
C GLY A 221 6.50 -17.72 13.77
N ALA A 222 5.77 -16.75 13.20
CA ALA A 222 5.60 -16.66 11.76
C ALA A 222 6.94 -16.38 11.05
N THR A 223 7.20 -17.08 9.94
CA THR A 223 8.38 -16.86 9.10
C THR A 223 8.21 -15.62 8.22
N ILE A 224 9.18 -14.71 8.25
CA ILE A 224 9.22 -13.52 7.40
C ILE A 224 10.24 -13.71 6.28
N ILE A 225 9.77 -13.59 5.04
CA ILE A 225 10.59 -13.55 3.83
C ILE A 225 10.54 -12.13 3.28
N ALA A 226 11.70 -11.47 3.17
CA ALA A 226 11.83 -10.11 2.67
C ALA A 226 12.69 -10.06 1.41
N VAL A 227 12.09 -9.68 0.29
CA VAL A 227 12.73 -9.55 -1.01
C VAL A 227 13.04 -8.09 -1.29
N ASP A 228 14.32 -7.75 -1.27
CA ASP A 228 14.79 -6.40 -1.54
C ASP A 228 16.28 -6.39 -1.90
N PRO A 229 16.71 -5.67 -2.95
CA PRO A 229 18.13 -5.59 -3.31
C PRO A 229 18.99 -4.93 -2.22
N ARG A 230 18.39 -4.09 -1.36
CA ARG A 230 19.08 -3.48 -0.21
C ARG A 230 18.71 -4.24 1.06
N LEU A 231 19.70 -4.49 1.91
CA LEU A 231 19.46 -4.94 3.28
C LEU A 231 18.81 -3.80 4.10
N SER A 232 17.47 -3.78 4.11
CA SER A 232 16.64 -2.83 4.86
C SER A 232 16.56 -3.23 6.34
N ASN A 233 15.97 -2.37 7.19
CA ASN A 233 15.71 -2.76 8.60
C ASN A 233 14.67 -3.87 8.70
N THR A 234 13.78 -3.98 7.71
CA THR A 234 12.88 -5.12 7.56
C THR A 234 13.67 -6.37 7.21
N GLY A 235 14.53 -6.30 6.19
CA GLY A 235 15.37 -7.42 5.77
C GLY A 235 16.29 -7.94 6.89
N SER A 236 16.89 -7.05 7.69
CA SER A 236 17.75 -7.45 8.82
C SER A 236 17.00 -8.10 9.99
N LYS A 237 15.67 -8.07 9.98
CA LYS A 237 14.79 -8.71 10.96
C LYS A 237 14.00 -9.89 10.37
N ALA A 238 14.14 -10.15 9.07
CA ALA A 238 13.48 -11.26 8.40
C ALA A 238 14.26 -12.56 8.62
N ASP A 239 13.58 -13.70 8.54
CA ASP A 239 14.21 -15.01 8.57
C ASP A 239 14.97 -15.25 7.25
N PHE A 240 14.40 -14.78 6.13
CA PHE A 240 15.03 -14.78 4.82
C PHE A 240 15.08 -13.37 4.25
N TRP A 241 16.29 -12.90 3.92
CA TRP A 241 16.48 -11.72 3.09
C TRP A 241 16.97 -12.15 1.70
N LEU A 242 16.19 -11.84 0.67
CA LEU A 242 16.45 -12.23 -0.72
C LEU A 242 16.83 -10.99 -1.55
N PRO A 243 18.13 -10.79 -1.87
CA PRO A 243 18.59 -9.65 -2.67
C PRO A 243 18.47 -9.92 -4.17
N THR A 244 17.24 -10.09 -4.66
CA THR A 244 16.99 -10.37 -6.09
C THR A 244 17.51 -9.26 -6.98
N TRP A 245 17.96 -9.60 -8.18
CA TRP A 245 18.19 -8.60 -9.23
C TRP A 245 16.85 -7.90 -9.57
N PRO A 246 16.80 -6.56 -9.61
CA PRO A 246 15.55 -5.85 -9.87
C PRO A 246 14.88 -6.30 -11.17
N GLY A 247 13.60 -6.70 -11.08
CA GLY A 247 12.80 -7.15 -12.23
C GLY A 247 12.80 -8.67 -12.44
N THR A 248 13.59 -9.42 -11.68
CA THR A 248 13.68 -10.90 -11.79
C THR A 248 12.82 -11.63 -10.76
N GLU A 249 12.16 -10.90 -9.87
CA GLU A 249 11.27 -11.45 -8.84
C GLU A 249 10.20 -12.40 -9.41
N PRO A 250 9.56 -12.14 -10.56
CA PRO A 250 8.58 -13.07 -11.14
C PRO A 250 9.17 -14.46 -11.43
N PHE A 251 10.43 -14.53 -11.86
CA PHE A 251 11.09 -15.80 -12.20
C PHE A 251 11.28 -16.65 -10.94
N MET A 252 11.79 -16.03 -9.86
CA MET A 252 11.93 -16.69 -8.55
C MET A 252 10.56 -17.15 -8.00
N LEU A 253 9.52 -16.32 -8.11
CA LEU A 253 8.16 -16.66 -7.65
C LEU A 253 7.58 -17.85 -8.43
N LEU A 254 7.79 -17.91 -9.75
CA LEU A 254 7.36 -19.04 -10.57
C LEU A 254 8.17 -20.31 -10.28
N ALA A 255 9.46 -20.19 -9.90
CA ALA A 255 10.23 -21.34 -9.44
C ALA A 255 9.69 -21.91 -8.12
N ILE A 256 9.30 -21.05 -7.17
CA ILE A 256 8.58 -21.46 -5.96
C ILE A 256 7.25 -22.12 -6.32
N ALA A 257 6.46 -21.52 -7.22
CA ALA A 257 5.18 -22.07 -7.66
C ALA A 257 5.32 -23.47 -8.27
N ARG A 258 6.30 -23.66 -9.16
CA ARG A 258 6.63 -24.96 -9.77
C ARG A 258 6.94 -26.00 -8.70
N LEU A 259 7.74 -25.67 -7.69
CA LEU A 259 8.07 -26.58 -6.58
C LEU A 259 6.83 -26.96 -5.75
N LEU A 260 5.90 -26.03 -5.49
CA LEU A 260 4.66 -26.35 -4.79
C LEU A 260 3.80 -27.36 -5.56
N ILE A 261 3.82 -27.28 -6.90
CA ILE A 261 3.10 -28.21 -7.78
C ILE A 261 3.81 -29.56 -7.83
N GLU A 262 5.12 -29.57 -8.09
CA GLU A 262 5.97 -30.77 -8.18
C GLU A 262 5.97 -31.57 -6.87
N ASN A 263 5.97 -30.89 -5.73
CA ASN A 263 5.91 -31.53 -4.40
C ASN A 263 4.49 -31.92 -3.98
N GLY A 264 3.47 -31.57 -4.76
CA GLY A 264 2.06 -31.85 -4.44
C GLY A 264 1.54 -31.12 -3.20
N THR A 265 2.16 -29.99 -2.80
CA THR A 265 1.75 -29.20 -1.62
C THR A 265 0.77 -28.07 -1.96
N TRP A 266 0.55 -27.81 -3.26
CA TRP A 266 -0.52 -26.93 -3.73
C TRP A 266 -1.93 -27.47 -3.45
N GLN A 267 -2.86 -26.56 -3.22
CA GLN A 267 -4.23 -26.84 -2.77
C GLN A 267 -5.17 -27.03 -3.97
N LYS A 268 -5.19 -28.25 -4.50
CA LYS A 268 -5.96 -28.68 -5.67
C LYS A 268 -7.45 -28.29 -5.61
N ASP A 269 -8.14 -28.62 -4.52
CA ASP A 269 -9.57 -28.33 -4.33
C ASP A 269 -9.90 -26.83 -4.46
N PHE A 270 -9.00 -25.96 -3.98
CA PHE A 270 -9.18 -24.51 -4.09
C PHE A 270 -9.04 -24.07 -5.55
N VAL A 271 -7.99 -24.53 -6.23
CA VAL A 271 -7.73 -24.18 -7.63
C VAL A 271 -8.86 -24.67 -8.54
N GLU A 272 -9.34 -25.90 -8.36
CA GLU A 272 -10.44 -26.48 -9.13
C GLU A 272 -11.73 -25.64 -8.99
N ARG A 273 -12.03 -25.20 -7.77
CA ARG A 273 -13.28 -24.47 -7.47
C ARG A 273 -13.23 -23.01 -7.91
N TRP A 274 -12.10 -22.34 -7.72
CA TRP A 274 -12.04 -20.86 -7.74
C TRP A 274 -11.28 -20.27 -8.93
N THR A 275 -10.70 -21.10 -9.79
CA THR A 275 -10.01 -20.64 -11.00
C THR A 275 -10.74 -21.03 -12.27
N ASN A 276 -10.43 -20.32 -13.35
CA ASN A 276 -10.92 -20.60 -14.70
C ASN A 276 -10.07 -21.68 -15.41
N TRP A 277 -9.72 -22.75 -14.70
CA TRP A 277 -8.79 -23.78 -15.17
C TRP A 277 -9.24 -24.45 -16.48
N GLU A 278 -10.54 -24.68 -16.68
CA GLU A 278 -11.07 -25.22 -17.94
C GLU A 278 -10.76 -24.30 -19.13
N THR A 279 -10.92 -22.98 -18.94
CA THR A 279 -10.59 -21.98 -19.96
C THR A 279 -9.10 -21.97 -20.25
N TYR A 280 -8.26 -22.07 -19.21
CA TYR A 280 -6.83 -22.21 -19.38
C TYR A 280 -6.50 -23.43 -20.24
N LEU A 281 -6.94 -24.64 -19.88
CA LEU A 281 -6.67 -25.87 -20.65
C LEU A 281 -7.14 -25.75 -22.11
N ARG A 282 -8.36 -25.26 -22.34
CA ARG A 282 -8.90 -25.10 -23.71
C ARG A 282 -8.09 -24.15 -24.58
N GLN A 283 -7.52 -23.10 -23.99
CA GLN A 283 -6.84 -22.03 -24.73
C GLN A 283 -5.33 -22.25 -24.86
N THR A 284 -4.69 -22.81 -23.84
CA THR A 284 -3.22 -22.92 -23.76
C THR A 284 -2.72 -24.34 -23.98
N ARG A 285 -3.52 -25.36 -23.63
CA ARG A 285 -3.17 -26.79 -23.70
C ARG A 285 -4.23 -27.63 -24.41
N PRO A 286 -4.56 -27.31 -25.68
CA PRO A 286 -5.54 -28.09 -26.46
C PRO A 286 -5.11 -29.54 -26.73
N ASP A 287 -3.85 -29.87 -26.45
CA ASP A 287 -3.28 -31.22 -26.50
C ASP A 287 -3.68 -32.10 -25.30
N LEU A 288 -4.13 -31.51 -24.19
CA LEU A 288 -4.53 -32.21 -22.97
C LEU A 288 -6.06 -32.35 -22.87
N PRO A 289 -6.57 -33.39 -22.19
CA PRO A 289 -7.98 -33.47 -21.82
C PRO A 289 -8.41 -32.27 -20.96
N VAL A 290 -9.63 -31.77 -21.15
CA VAL A 290 -10.19 -30.68 -20.33
C VAL A 290 -10.81 -31.26 -19.06
N GLU A 291 -9.94 -31.83 -18.22
CA GLU A 291 -10.25 -32.42 -16.92
C GLU A 291 -9.26 -31.89 -15.89
N PHE A 292 -9.69 -31.68 -14.63
CA PHE A 292 -8.85 -31.00 -13.63
C PHE A 292 -7.53 -31.73 -13.37
N ASP A 293 -7.51 -33.06 -13.43
CA ASP A 293 -6.29 -33.87 -13.29
C ASP A 293 -5.20 -33.52 -14.32
N SER A 294 -5.56 -32.92 -15.46
CA SER A 294 -4.59 -32.47 -16.46
C SER A 294 -3.87 -31.18 -16.07
N MET A 295 -4.36 -30.45 -15.05
CA MET A 295 -3.79 -29.17 -14.63
C MET A 295 -2.36 -29.30 -14.09
N GLU A 296 -2.04 -30.37 -13.38
CA GLU A 296 -0.68 -30.56 -12.83
C GLU A 296 0.35 -30.63 -13.95
N GLN A 297 0.11 -31.52 -14.92
CA GLN A 297 0.95 -31.63 -16.13
C GLN A 297 0.97 -30.31 -16.91
N ALA A 298 -0.20 -29.67 -17.07
CA ALA A 298 -0.31 -28.42 -17.80
C ALA A 298 0.59 -27.32 -17.23
N LEU A 299 0.56 -27.14 -15.90
CA LEU A 299 1.34 -26.13 -15.19
C LEU A 299 2.83 -26.49 -15.12
N LEU A 300 3.18 -27.77 -14.93
CA LEU A 300 4.58 -28.20 -14.92
C LEU A 300 5.26 -28.02 -16.29
N ASP A 301 4.54 -28.25 -17.38
CA ASP A 301 5.03 -27.97 -18.74
C ASP A 301 5.16 -26.45 -18.99
N GLU A 302 4.14 -25.66 -18.64
CA GLU A 302 4.14 -24.20 -18.79
C GLU A 302 5.31 -23.56 -18.03
N TYR A 303 5.59 -24.06 -16.83
CA TYR A 303 6.63 -23.53 -15.96
C TYR A 303 7.93 -24.34 -15.98
N ALA A 304 8.16 -25.17 -17.00
CA ALA A 304 9.31 -26.08 -17.04
C ALA A 304 10.67 -25.38 -16.91
N GLU A 305 10.81 -24.15 -17.42
CA GLU A 305 12.05 -23.37 -17.36
C GLU A 305 12.35 -22.76 -15.98
N TYR A 306 11.32 -22.60 -15.12
CA TYR A 306 11.45 -21.94 -13.82
C TYR A 306 11.97 -22.91 -12.76
N THR A 307 13.18 -23.43 -12.97
CA THR A 307 13.86 -24.29 -12.00
C THR A 307 14.58 -23.44 -10.94
N PRO A 308 14.84 -23.98 -9.72
CA PRO A 308 15.65 -23.30 -8.73
C PRO A 308 17.03 -22.90 -9.25
N GLU A 309 17.67 -23.76 -10.05
CA GLU A 309 18.97 -23.50 -10.68
C GLU A 309 18.91 -22.32 -11.67
N ALA A 310 17.87 -22.26 -12.51
CA ALA A 310 17.68 -21.13 -13.42
C ALA A 310 17.37 -19.83 -12.66
N ALA A 311 16.62 -19.92 -11.56
CA ALA A 311 16.33 -18.78 -10.70
C ALA A 311 17.58 -18.28 -9.97
N GLU A 312 18.52 -19.15 -9.62
CA GLU A 312 19.82 -18.75 -9.08
C GLU A 312 20.63 -17.93 -10.09
N GLU A 313 20.71 -18.38 -11.35
CA GLU A 313 21.40 -17.65 -12.42
C GLU A 313 20.72 -16.30 -12.72
N ILE A 314 19.39 -16.29 -12.84
CA ILE A 314 18.62 -15.13 -13.29
C ILE A 314 18.38 -14.13 -12.16
N ALA A 315 17.95 -14.60 -11.00
CA ALA A 315 17.54 -13.74 -9.89
C ALA A 315 18.64 -13.54 -8.83
N GLY A 316 19.69 -14.37 -8.85
CA GLY A 316 20.80 -14.28 -7.88
C GLY A 316 20.47 -14.85 -6.51
N ILE A 317 19.42 -15.69 -6.40
CA ILE A 317 19.01 -16.34 -5.16
C ILE A 317 19.39 -17.81 -5.20
N ASP A 318 20.16 -18.25 -4.21
CA ASP A 318 20.61 -19.64 -4.06
C ASP A 318 19.46 -20.66 -4.22
N ALA A 319 19.68 -21.67 -5.05
CA ALA A 319 18.66 -22.64 -5.40
C ALA A 319 18.14 -23.45 -4.19
N GLU A 320 18.98 -23.71 -3.18
CA GLU A 320 18.56 -24.41 -1.96
C GLU A 320 17.66 -23.51 -1.10
N THR A 321 17.96 -22.22 -1.03
CA THR A 321 17.10 -21.24 -0.36
C THR A 321 15.70 -21.18 -1.00
N ILE A 322 15.61 -21.25 -2.34
CA ILE A 322 14.33 -21.30 -3.05
C ILE A 322 13.54 -22.57 -2.68
N ARG A 323 14.21 -23.72 -2.57
CA ARG A 323 13.60 -24.98 -2.14
C ARG A 323 13.09 -24.92 -0.71
N GLU A 324 13.90 -24.40 0.20
CA GLU A 324 13.53 -24.23 1.60
C GLU A 324 12.29 -23.34 1.75
N ILE A 325 12.25 -22.21 1.03
CA ILE A 325 11.09 -21.31 1.03
C ILE A 325 9.84 -22.01 0.47
N ALA A 326 9.97 -22.76 -0.62
CA ALA A 326 8.84 -23.50 -1.20
C ALA A 326 8.31 -24.57 -0.23
N ASP A 327 9.20 -25.28 0.48
CA ASP A 327 8.81 -26.24 1.53
C ASP A 327 8.09 -25.55 2.69
N ILE A 328 8.64 -24.43 3.19
CA ILE A 328 8.00 -23.63 4.25
C ILE A 328 6.61 -23.18 3.82
N ILE A 329 6.46 -22.61 2.64
CA ILE A 329 5.15 -22.16 2.13
C ILE A 329 4.19 -23.36 1.98
N GLY A 330 4.66 -24.47 1.42
CA GLY A 330 3.85 -25.68 1.20
C GLY A 330 3.35 -26.34 2.47
N ARG A 331 4.07 -26.19 3.60
CA ARG A 331 3.64 -26.70 4.91
C ARG A 331 2.55 -25.87 5.60
N HIS A 332 2.24 -24.67 5.09
CA HIS A 332 1.31 -23.73 5.72
C HIS A 332 0.17 -23.29 4.77
N PRO A 333 -0.64 -24.24 4.25
CA PRO A 333 -1.77 -23.89 3.40
C PRO A 333 -2.76 -22.99 4.13
N GLY A 334 -3.28 -21.97 3.44
CA GLY A 334 -4.21 -20.99 3.97
C GLY A 334 -3.59 -19.91 4.87
N LYS A 335 -2.27 -19.95 5.10
CA LYS A 335 -1.55 -19.14 6.09
C LYS A 335 -0.41 -18.29 5.51
N LEU A 336 -0.38 -18.13 4.18
CA LEU A 336 0.56 -17.26 3.48
C LEU A 336 -0.04 -15.87 3.31
N ALA A 337 0.42 -14.90 4.08
CA ALA A 337 0.15 -13.48 3.82
C ALA A 337 1.25 -12.91 2.92
N SER A 338 0.89 -12.17 1.87
CA SER A 338 1.87 -11.64 0.93
C SER A 338 1.59 -10.20 0.53
N HIS A 339 2.66 -9.46 0.19
CA HIS A 339 2.52 -8.14 -0.37
C HIS A 339 3.73 -7.71 -1.18
N THR A 340 3.46 -7.11 -2.34
CA THR A 340 4.46 -6.35 -3.07
C THR A 340 4.16 -4.86 -3.00
N TRP A 341 5.16 -4.10 -2.57
CA TRP A 341 5.10 -2.65 -2.66
C TRP A 341 5.71 -2.17 -3.98
N ARG A 342 6.00 -0.87 -4.05
CA ARG A 342 6.11 -0.17 -5.33
C ARG A 342 7.42 -0.40 -6.08
N SER A 343 8.56 -0.66 -5.42
CA SER A 343 9.85 -0.61 -6.11
C SER A 343 9.94 -1.66 -7.23
N ALA A 344 9.69 -2.93 -6.90
CA ALA A 344 9.78 -4.03 -7.85
C ALA A 344 8.77 -3.88 -9.01
N SER A 345 7.54 -3.45 -8.72
CA SER A 345 6.49 -3.31 -9.74
C SER A 345 6.54 -2.00 -10.54
N ALA A 346 7.00 -0.89 -9.96
CA ALA A 346 7.03 0.41 -10.64
C ALA A 346 8.35 0.66 -11.38
N GLY A 347 9.45 0.06 -10.90
CA GLY A 347 10.79 0.28 -11.45
C GLY A 347 11.10 -0.50 -12.73
N ASN A 348 10.25 -1.45 -13.12
CA ASN A 348 10.55 -2.41 -14.19
C ASN A 348 9.44 -2.47 -15.25
N LEU A 349 9.84 -2.65 -16.50
CA LEU A 349 8.92 -2.98 -17.59
C LEU A 349 8.23 -4.32 -17.27
N GLY A 350 6.90 -4.37 -17.36
CA GLY A 350 6.15 -5.58 -17.02
C GLY A 350 6.04 -5.85 -15.51
N GLY A 351 6.36 -4.89 -14.63
CA GLY A 351 6.35 -5.08 -13.17
C GLY A 351 4.99 -5.48 -12.55
N TRP A 352 3.90 -5.49 -13.33
CA TRP A 352 2.64 -6.11 -12.96
C TRP A 352 2.73 -7.63 -12.78
N GLN A 353 3.68 -8.28 -13.45
CA GLN A 353 3.95 -9.70 -13.29
C GLN A 353 4.41 -10.06 -11.87
N VAL A 354 5.10 -9.15 -11.17
CA VAL A 354 5.52 -9.35 -9.78
C VAL A 354 4.31 -9.61 -8.89
N ALA A 355 3.29 -8.76 -8.98
CA ALA A 355 2.06 -8.91 -8.20
C ALA A 355 1.27 -10.15 -8.63
N ARG A 356 1.21 -10.46 -9.93
CA ARG A 356 0.52 -11.67 -10.43
C ARG A 356 1.16 -12.95 -9.95
N CYS A 357 2.48 -13.08 -10.06
CA CYS A 357 3.21 -14.27 -9.64
C CYS A 357 3.19 -14.41 -8.11
N LEU A 358 3.26 -13.30 -7.37
CA LEU A 358 3.15 -13.34 -5.92
C LEU A 358 1.76 -13.81 -5.48
N PHE A 359 0.70 -13.25 -6.07
CA PHE A 359 -0.67 -13.66 -5.77
C PHE A 359 -0.97 -15.08 -6.23
N PHE A 360 -0.28 -15.58 -7.26
CA PHE A 360 -0.39 -16.97 -7.68
C PHE A 360 0.04 -17.93 -6.56
N LEU A 361 1.04 -17.58 -5.74
CA LEU A 361 1.38 -18.35 -4.55
C LEU A 361 0.24 -18.39 -3.52
N ASN A 362 -0.47 -17.27 -3.32
CA ASN A 362 -1.68 -17.26 -2.46
C ASN A 362 -2.77 -18.19 -3.01
N VAL A 363 -2.96 -18.23 -4.34
CA VAL A 363 -3.92 -19.14 -4.99
C VAL A 363 -3.51 -20.60 -4.82
N LEU A 364 -2.25 -20.94 -5.11
CA LEU A 364 -1.72 -22.31 -4.96
C LEU A 364 -1.76 -22.80 -3.53
N THR A 365 -1.70 -21.92 -2.54
CA THR A 365 -1.75 -22.28 -1.11
C THR A 365 -3.15 -22.17 -0.51
N ALA A 366 -4.18 -21.84 -1.29
CA ALA A 366 -5.53 -21.53 -0.80
C ALA A 366 -5.56 -20.45 0.30
N SER A 367 -4.65 -19.47 0.24
CA SER A 367 -4.55 -18.37 1.20
C SER A 367 -5.45 -17.17 0.85
N VAL A 368 -6.24 -17.27 -0.22
CA VAL A 368 -7.17 -16.19 -0.60
C VAL A 368 -8.41 -16.25 0.29
N ALA A 369 -8.71 -15.14 0.98
CA ALA A 369 -9.88 -14.99 1.86
C ALA A 369 -9.91 -15.95 3.06
N THR A 370 -8.73 -16.31 3.60
CA THR A 370 -8.57 -17.12 4.81
C THR A 370 -7.99 -16.32 5.97
N GLU A 371 -8.20 -16.79 7.20
CA GLU A 371 -7.52 -16.22 8.37
C GLU A 371 -6.01 -16.51 8.29
N GLY A 372 -5.20 -15.45 8.25
CA GLY A 372 -3.74 -15.53 8.07
C GLY A 372 -3.23 -15.50 6.62
N GLY A 373 -4.13 -15.42 5.63
CA GLY A 373 -3.82 -15.36 4.20
C GLY A 373 -3.85 -13.97 3.57
#